data_AF-A0A1Q7UML6-F1
#
_entry.id   AF-A0A1Q7UML6-F1
#
_cell.length_a   1.000
_cell.length_b   1.000
_cell.length_c   1.000
_cell.angle_alpha   90.00
_cell.angle_beta   90.00
_cell.angle_gamma   90.00
#
_symmetry.space_group_name_H-M   'P 1'
#
loop_
_entity.id
_entity.type
_entity.pdbx_description
1 polymer ?
#
loop_
_entity_poly.entity_id
_entity_poly.type
_entity_poly.pdbx_seq_one_letter_code
_entity_poly.pdbx_strand_id
1 'polypeptide(L)'
;MTGIQALERLHPSLPMLPSHVEREEFEDKRHGTQSLIANLDVATGQLVAPSIGPPRDLCRLCRAYHPDYPNASASRLDLCH
;
A
#
# COMPACT_ATOMS: atom_id res chain seq x y z
N MET A 1 -2.96 -16.97 11.92
CA MET A 1 -3.77 -15.76 12.17
C MET A 1 -2.96 -14.56 11.72
N THR A 2 -3.13 -14.11 10.48
CA THR A 2 -2.46 -12.90 9.98
C THR A 2 -3.32 -11.70 10.38
N GLY A 3 -2.98 -11.11 11.52
CA GLY A 3 -3.69 -9.97 12.08
C GLY A 3 -3.34 -8.69 11.34
N ILE A 4 -4.21 -8.30 10.42
CA ILE A 4 -4.60 -6.93 10.04
C ILE A 4 -5.69 -7.14 8.98
N GLN A 5 -6.91 -6.72 9.30
CA GLN A 5 -8.00 -6.71 8.33
C GLN A 5 -7.81 -5.55 7.36
N ALA A 6 -8.00 -5.82 6.09
CA ALA A 6 -7.95 -4.82 5.06
C ALA A 6 -9.23 -4.01 4.99
N LEU A 7 -9.09 -2.69 4.94
CA LEU A 7 -10.22 -1.77 4.82
C LEU A 7 -10.77 -1.73 3.39
N GLU A 8 -9.91 -1.91 2.38
CA GLU A 8 -10.30 -1.88 0.97
C GLU A 8 -9.56 -2.95 0.17
N ARG A 9 -10.31 -3.80 -0.54
CA ARG A 9 -9.76 -4.80 -1.47
C ARG A 9 -9.44 -4.16 -2.83
N LEU A 10 -8.44 -4.70 -3.50
CA LEU A 10 -8.02 -4.21 -4.82
C LEU A 10 -8.97 -4.65 -5.94
N HIS A 11 -9.55 -5.84 -5.83
CA HIS A 11 -10.45 -6.43 -6.82
C HIS A 11 -11.84 -6.73 -6.23
N PRO A 12 -12.91 -6.65 -7.04
CA PRO A 12 -14.25 -7.02 -6.60
C PRO A 12 -14.36 -8.53 -6.38
N SER A 13 -15.16 -8.93 -5.41
CA SER A 13 -15.45 -10.34 -5.15
C SER A 13 -16.12 -10.98 -6.37
N LEU A 14 -15.66 -12.18 -6.73
CA LEU A 14 -16.26 -12.98 -7.79
C LEU A 14 -17.44 -13.82 -7.25
N PRO A 15 -18.46 -14.09 -8.09
CA PRO A 15 -19.57 -14.94 -7.68
C PRO A 15 -19.09 -16.35 -7.33
N MET A 16 -19.62 -16.88 -6.24
CA MET A 16 -19.29 -18.22 -5.74
C MET A 16 -19.72 -19.29 -6.75
N LEU A 17 -18.80 -20.19 -7.10
CA LEU A 17 -19.13 -21.39 -7.86
C LEU A 17 -19.77 -22.43 -6.92
N PRO A 18 -20.80 -23.19 -7.38
CA PRO A 18 -21.33 -24.31 -6.60
C PRO A 18 -20.19 -25.25 -6.20
N SER A 19 -20.19 -25.73 -4.94
CA SER A 19 -19.13 -26.56 -4.31
C SER A 19 -17.82 -25.88 -3.92
N HIS A 20 -17.68 -24.57 -4.11
CA HIS A 20 -16.54 -23.80 -3.61
C HIS A 20 -16.93 -22.94 -2.41
N VAL A 21 -16.07 -22.91 -1.39
CA VAL A 21 -16.17 -21.93 -0.30
C VAL A 21 -15.85 -20.54 -0.86
N GLU A 22 -16.57 -19.53 -0.40
CA GLU A 22 -16.29 -18.13 -0.72
C GLU A 22 -14.81 -17.80 -0.42
N ARG A 23 -14.12 -17.21 -1.39
CA ARG A 23 -12.74 -16.76 -1.25
C ARG A 23 -12.75 -15.25 -1.24
N GLU A 24 -12.27 -14.68 -0.14
CA GLU A 24 -11.99 -13.24 -0.09
C GLU A 24 -10.70 -12.94 -0.86
N GLU A 25 -10.73 -11.84 -1.61
CA GLU A 25 -9.53 -11.32 -2.29
C GLU A 25 -8.47 -10.98 -1.25
N PHE A 26 -7.25 -11.48 -1.42
CA PHE A 26 -6.16 -11.27 -0.48
C PHE A 26 -5.45 -9.92 -0.66
N GLU A 27 -5.58 -9.32 -1.84
CA GLU A 27 -4.88 -8.08 -2.17
C GLU A 27 -5.66 -6.84 -1.75
N ASP A 28 -4.94 -5.97 -1.04
CA ASP A 28 -5.51 -4.80 -0.41
C ASP A 28 -4.91 -3.52 -0.96
N LYS A 29 -5.72 -2.46 -1.02
CA LYS A 29 -5.23 -1.13 -1.33
C LYS A 29 -4.47 -0.57 -0.13
N ARG A 30 -3.14 -0.49 -0.28
CA ARG A 30 -2.30 0.18 0.72
C ARG A 30 -2.32 1.67 0.45
N HIS A 31 -2.64 2.48 1.45
CA HIS A 31 -2.62 3.96 1.34
C HIS A 31 -1.20 4.57 1.47
N GLY A 32 -0.17 3.74 1.29
CA GLY A 32 1.23 4.11 1.50
C GLY A 32 1.58 4.43 2.96
N THR A 33 2.87 4.58 3.24
CA THR A 33 3.36 5.01 4.56
C THR A 33 3.71 6.50 4.51
N GLN A 34 3.16 7.28 5.45
CA GLN A 34 3.50 8.70 5.59
C GLN A 34 4.95 8.86 6.05
N SER A 35 5.70 9.75 5.42
CA SER A 35 7.07 10.08 5.84
C SER A 35 7.07 11.37 6.66
N LEU A 36 7.49 11.27 7.92
CA LEU A 36 7.64 12.40 8.85
C LEU A 36 9.12 12.55 9.21
N ILE A 37 9.68 13.75 9.01
CA ILE A 37 11.06 14.06 9.37
C ILE A 37 11.03 15.14 10.45
N ALA A 38 11.60 14.82 11.60
CA ALA A 38 11.84 15.80 12.66
C ALA A 38 13.16 16.52 12.35
N ASN A 39 13.10 17.84 12.12
CA ASN A 39 14.29 18.61 11.76
C ASN A 39 15.02 19.04 13.04
N LEU A 40 16.09 18.36 13.42
CA LEU A 40 16.89 18.72 14.61
C LEU A 40 18.03 19.67 14.21
N ASP A 41 18.07 20.86 14.81
CA ASP A 41 19.26 21.71 14.77
C ASP A 41 20.30 21.15 15.77
N VAL A 42 21.37 20.58 15.23
CA VAL A 42 22.42 19.91 16.01
C VAL A 42 23.22 20.90 16.86
N ALA A 43 23.35 22.16 16.45
CA ALA A 43 24.12 23.16 17.17
C ALA A 43 23.40 23.69 18.41
N THR A 44 22.07 23.79 18.35
CA THR A 44 21.24 24.34 19.44
C THR A 44 20.45 23.28 20.20
N GLY A 45 20.31 22.08 19.64
CA GLY A 45 19.49 20.99 20.17
C GLY A 45 17.98 21.20 19.98
N GLN A 46 17.55 22.21 19.23
CA GLN A 46 16.14 22.51 19.01
C GLN A 46 15.54 21.74 17.83
N LEU A 47 14.29 21.31 17.98
CA LEU A 47 13.50 20.79 16.87
C LEU A 47 12.92 21.94 16.05
N VAL A 48 13.47 22.15 14.87
CA VAL A 48 12.88 22.96 13.81
C VAL A 48 11.66 22.20 13.25
N ALA A 49 10.62 22.94 12.86
CA ALA A 49 9.33 22.40 12.45
C ALA A 49 9.45 21.11 11.62
N PRO A 50 8.68 20.05 11.94
CA PRO A 50 8.77 18.79 11.24
C PRO A 50 8.31 18.95 9.79
N SER A 51 8.96 18.24 8.86
CA SER A 51 8.53 18.17 7.46
C SER A 51 7.77 16.87 7.21
N ILE A 52 6.65 17.00 6.50
CA ILE A 52 5.82 15.87 6.07
C ILE A 52 6.08 15.67 4.58
N GLY A 53 6.75 14.58 4.23
CA GLY A 53 6.97 14.19 2.84
C GLY A 53 5.76 13.45 2.28
N PRO A 54 5.62 13.33 0.95
CA PRO A 54 4.51 12.58 0.34
C PRO A 54 4.50 11.11 0.79
N PRO A 55 3.33 10.46 0.86
CA PRO A 55 3.23 9.06 1.25
C PRO A 55 3.92 8.16 0.23
N ARG A 56 4.67 7.17 0.73
CA ARG A 56 5.30 6.14 -0.10
C ARG A 56 4.28 5.04 -0.36
N ASP A 57 3.57 5.14 -1.49
CA ASP A 57 2.60 4.13 -1.93
C ASP A 57 3.18 3.27 -3.06
N LEU A 58 3.31 1.97 -2.79
CA LEU A 58 3.77 0.97 -3.75
C LEU A 58 2.78 0.82 -4.92
N CYS A 59 1.48 0.96 -4.70
CA CYS A 59 0.47 0.87 -5.76
C CYS A 59 0.57 2.06 -6.73
N ARG A 60 0.93 3.26 -6.25
CA ARG A 60 1.26 4.40 -7.11
C ARG A 60 2.50 4.10 -7.96
N LEU A 61 3.53 3.50 -7.38
CA LEU A 61 4.76 3.15 -8.08
C LEU A 61 4.49 2.10 -9.17
N CYS A 62 3.81 1.00 -8.84
CA CYS A 62 3.45 -0.05 -9.80
C CYS A 62 2.63 0.49 -10.98
N ARG A 63 1.66 1.39 -10.72
CA ARG A 63 0.89 2.06 -11.80
C ARG A 63 1.76 2.91 -12.72
N ALA A 64 2.78 3.58 -12.19
CA ALA A 64 3.69 4.39 -13.01
C ALA A 64 4.57 3.52 -13.92
N TYR A 65 4.96 2.31 -13.48
CA TYR A 65 5.76 1.37 -14.27
C TYR A 65 4.93 0.48 -15.20
N HIS A 66 3.66 0.23 -14.89
CA HIS A 66 2.75 -0.63 -15.67
C HIS A 66 1.43 0.09 -15.97
N PRO A 67 1.42 1.11 -16.85
CA PRO A 67 0.22 1.91 -17.14
C PRO A 67 -0.92 1.10 -17.77
N ASP A 68 -0.60 0.04 -18.51
CA ASP A 68 -1.57 -0.88 -19.13
C ASP A 68 -2.30 -1.77 -18.10
N TYR A 69 -1.81 -1.79 -16.86
CA TYR A 69 -2.39 -2.56 -15.76
C TYR A 69 -2.79 -1.63 -14.61
N PRO A 70 -3.92 -0.91 -14.72
CA PRO A 70 -4.31 0.14 -13.77
C PRO A 70 -4.59 -0.37 -12.35
N ASN A 71 -4.80 -1.67 -12.20
CA ASN A 71 -5.00 -2.35 -10.91
C ASN A 71 -3.83 -3.29 -10.56
N ALA A 72 -2.63 -3.07 -11.11
CA ALA A 72 -1.48 -3.89 -10.78
C ALA A 72 -1.05 -3.66 -9.33
N SER A 73 -1.15 -4.71 -8.53
CA SER A 73 -0.45 -4.83 -7.26
C SER A 73 0.99 -5.30 -7.50
N ALA A 74 1.87 -5.05 -6.54
CA ALA A 74 3.24 -5.56 -6.59
C ALA A 74 3.32 -7.09 -6.52
N SER A 75 2.35 -7.75 -5.89
CA SER A 75 2.23 -9.21 -5.83
C SER A 75 1.83 -9.81 -7.18
N ARG A 76 0.92 -9.18 -7.92
CA ARG A 76 0.51 -9.63 -9.27
C ARG A 76 1.58 -9.44 -10.33
N LEU A 77 2.58 -8.61 -10.05
CA LEU A 77 3.74 -8.37 -10.89
C LEU A 77 5.00 -9.12 -10.42
N ASP A 78 4.89 -10.02 -9.42
CA ASP A 78 6.03 -10.73 -8.81
C ASP A 78 7.16 -9.79 -8.32
N LEU A 79 6.82 -8.55 -7.96
CA LEU A 79 7.77 -7.52 -7.50
C LEU A 79 8.00 -7.56 -5.97
N CYS A 80 7.20 -8.33 -5.24
CA CYS A 80 7.39 -8.60 -3.82
C CYS A 80 7.91 -10.03 -3.63
N HIS A 81 9.22 -10.19 -3.45
CA HIS A 81 9.85 -11.40 -2.92
C HIS A 81 9.89 -11.37 -1.39
#